data_AF-A0A4S9SER6-F1
#
_entry.id   AF-A0A4S9SER6-F1
#
_cell.length_a   1.000
_cell.length_b   1.000
_cell.length_c   1.000
_cell.angle_alpha   90.00
_cell.angle_beta   90.00
_cell.angle_gamma   90.00
#
_symmetry.space_group_name_H-M   'P 1'
#
loop_
_entity.id
_entity.type
_entity.pdbx_description
1 polymer ?
#
loop_
_entity_poly.entity_id
_entity_poly.type
_entity_poly.pdbx_seq_one_letter_code
_entity_poly.pdbx_strand_id
1 'polypeptide(L)'
;MSSQVIPHNKTVVLSTYRNLLRATRIAFQGDQSTLYNSRRFARDSFDKNRGVKAGSIEAEKAVEHAQGVAQILRENVVQGATDKEESGAYKLRIHEQTEKGDNESVKQFKGTTKSFAEVKRCSLI
;
A
#
# COMPACT_ATOMS: atom_id res chain seq x y z
N MET A 1 22.84 -18.95 7.19
CA MET A 1 21.73 -19.88 6.99
C MET A 1 20.52 -19.36 7.76
N SER A 2 19.68 -18.52 7.14
CA SER A 2 18.44 -18.08 7.79
C SER A 2 17.36 -19.13 7.55
N SER A 3 16.91 -19.73 8.65
CA SER A 3 15.77 -20.61 8.70
C SER A 3 14.50 -19.80 8.44
N GLN A 4 14.16 -19.59 7.17
CA GLN A 4 12.84 -19.09 6.79
C GLN A 4 11.83 -20.19 7.11
N VAL A 5 10.97 -19.88 8.08
CA VAL A 5 9.88 -20.72 8.57
C VAL A 5 9.01 -21.12 7.39
N ILE A 6 9.05 -22.39 6.98
CA ILE A 6 8.16 -22.94 5.94
C ILE A 6 6.73 -22.83 6.50
N PRO A 7 5.90 -21.88 6.04
CA PRO A 7 4.60 -21.67 6.65
C PRO A 7 3.71 -22.86 6.32
N HIS A 8 3.19 -23.52 7.36
CA HIS A 8 2.04 -24.40 7.23
C HIS A 8 0.87 -23.55 6.73
N ASN A 9 0.65 -23.67 5.41
CA ASN A 9 0.36 -22.54 4.53
C ASN A 9 -1.05 -21.94 4.71
N LYS A 10 -1.98 -22.70 5.30
CA LYS A 10 -3.40 -22.32 5.35
C LYS A 10 -3.71 -21.23 6.39
N THR A 11 -3.12 -21.29 7.58
CA THR A 11 -3.40 -20.32 8.65
C THR A 11 -2.88 -18.94 8.27
N VAL A 12 -1.66 -18.88 7.74
CA VAL A 12 -1.01 -17.66 7.25
C VAL A 12 -1.78 -17.03 6.10
N VAL A 13 -2.18 -17.83 5.09
CA VAL A 13 -3.01 -17.34 3.98
C VAL A 13 -4.32 -16.75 4.48
N LEU A 14 -5.01 -17.43 5.41
CA LEU A 14 -6.26 -16.94 5.99
C LEU A 14 -6.06 -15.67 6.82
N SER A 15 -4.97 -15.55 7.58
CA SER A 15 -4.67 -14.32 8.32
C SER A 15 -4.37 -13.16 7.37
N THR A 16 -3.61 -13.40 6.30
CA THR A 16 -3.29 -12.39 5.28
C THR A 16 -4.54 -11.93 4.56
N TYR A 17 -5.42 -12.86 4.17
CA TYR A 17 -6.71 -12.52 3.55
C TYR A 17 -7.57 -11.63 4.47
N ARG A 18 -7.70 -12.00 5.75
CA ARG A 18 -8.43 -11.19 6.74
C ARG A 18 -7.78 -9.81 6.93
N ASN A 19 -6.46 -9.75 6.93
CA ASN A 19 -5.73 -8.49 7.04
C ASN A 19 -6.03 -7.57 5.86
N LEU A 20 -6.00 -8.09 4.64
CA LEU A 20 -6.36 -7.35 3.42
C LEU A 20 -7.81 -6.83 3.46
N LEU A 21 -8.76 -7.65 3.92
CA LEU A 21 -10.17 -7.22 4.06
C LEU A 21 -10.38 -6.14 5.12
N ARG A 22 -9.51 -6.09 6.15
CA ARG A 22 -9.50 -5.00 7.13
C ARG A 22 -8.89 -3.73 6.55
N ALA A 23 -7.77 -3.86 5.84
CA ALA A 23 -7.11 -2.73 5.15
C ALA A 23 -8.07 -2.04 4.17
N THR A 24 -8.78 -2.81 3.32
CA THR A 24 -9.79 -2.25 2.40
C THR A 24 -10.93 -1.53 3.14
N ARG A 25 -11.36 -2.04 4.30
CA ARG A 25 -12.40 -1.37 5.13
C ARG A 25 -11.93 -0.03 5.67
N ILE A 26 -10.66 0.06 6.07
CA ILE A 26 -10.07 1.29 6.62
C ILE A 26 -9.90 2.31 5.49
N ALA A 27 -9.27 1.91 4.38
CA ALA A 27 -9.00 2.76 3.23
C ALA A 27 -10.28 3.31 2.58
N PHE A 28 -11.30 2.45 2.42
CA PHE A 28 -12.52 2.77 1.68
C PHE A 28 -13.75 2.99 2.57
N GLN A 29 -13.53 3.44 3.80
CA GLN A 29 -14.62 3.68 4.72
C GLN A 29 -15.55 4.78 4.17
N GLY A 30 -16.85 4.51 4.11
CA GLY A 30 -17.85 5.46 3.60
C GLY A 30 -18.11 5.37 2.10
N ASP A 31 -17.19 4.79 1.32
CA ASP A 31 -17.39 4.47 -0.10
C ASP A 31 -17.73 2.98 -0.27
N GLN A 32 -19.03 2.67 -0.15
CA GLN A 32 -19.50 1.28 -0.17
C GLN A 32 -19.28 0.58 -1.52
N SER A 33 -19.36 1.33 -2.63
CA SER A 33 -19.17 0.78 -3.97
C SER A 33 -17.74 0.30 -4.16
N THR A 34 -16.76 1.17 -3.86
CA THR A 34 -15.35 0.83 -3.93
C THR A 34 -15.02 -0.28 -2.94
N LEU A 35 -15.50 -0.20 -1.70
CA LEU A 35 -15.29 -1.24 -0.69
C LEU A 35 -15.79 -2.62 -1.15
N TYR A 36 -16.98 -2.69 -1.74
CA TYR A 36 -17.54 -3.94 -2.25
C TYR A 36 -16.69 -4.50 -3.41
N ASN A 37 -16.35 -3.65 -4.37
CA ASN A 37 -15.56 -4.05 -5.53
C ASN A 37 -14.15 -4.52 -5.13
N SER A 38 -13.48 -3.82 -4.21
CA SER A 38 -12.16 -4.22 -3.70
C SER A 38 -12.21 -5.55 -2.97
N ARG A 39 -13.26 -5.81 -2.17
CA ARG A 39 -13.43 -7.11 -1.50
C ARG A 39 -13.66 -8.25 -2.47
N ARG A 40 -14.49 -8.02 -3.50
CA ARG A 40 -14.71 -8.99 -4.57
C ARG A 40 -13.41 -9.29 -5.31
N PHE A 41 -12.66 -8.25 -5.71
CA PHE A 41 -11.38 -8.41 -6.37
C PHE A 41 -10.36 -9.18 -5.52
N ALA A 42 -10.28 -8.88 -4.22
CA ALA A 42 -9.43 -9.62 -3.29
C ALA A 42 -9.82 -11.10 -3.24
N ARG A 43 -11.12 -11.41 -3.17
CA ARG A 43 -11.60 -12.80 -3.20
C ARG A 43 -11.21 -13.50 -4.51
N ASP A 44 -11.53 -12.91 -5.66
CA ASP A 44 -11.22 -13.47 -6.98
C ASP A 44 -9.72 -13.71 -7.15
N SER A 45 -8.87 -12.83 -6.61
CA SER A 45 -7.41 -12.98 -6.65
C SER A 45 -6.91 -14.15 -5.81
N PHE A 46 -7.49 -14.39 -4.63
CA PHE A 46 -7.15 -15.55 -3.82
C PHE A 46 -7.69 -16.85 -4.42
N ASP A 47 -8.89 -16.81 -5.01
CA ASP A 47 -9.49 -17.97 -5.66
C ASP A 47 -8.70 -18.40 -6.91
N LYS A 48 -8.13 -17.47 -7.69
CA LYS A 48 -7.20 -17.77 -8.79
C LYS A 48 -5.96 -18.56 -8.33
N ASN A 49 -5.47 -18.28 -7.13
CA ASN A 49 -4.29 -18.94 -6.56
C ASN A 49 -4.65 -20.19 -5.72
N ARG A 50 -5.91 -20.62 -5.70
CA ARG A 50 -6.38 -21.76 -4.89
C ARG A 50 -5.71 -23.09 -5.25
N GLY A 51 -5.27 -23.24 -6.50
CA GLY A 51 -4.58 -24.44 -7.00
C GLY A 51 -3.09 -24.50 -6.67
N VAL A 52 -2.50 -23.42 -6.13
CA VAL A 52 -1.07 -23.37 -5.84
C VAL A 52 -0.75 -24.28 -4.65
N LYS A 53 0.30 -25.09 -4.78
CA LYS A 53 0.70 -26.04 -3.75
C LYS A 53 1.14 -25.29 -2.48
N ALA A 54 0.57 -25.69 -1.35
CA ALA A 54 1.01 -25.22 -0.04
C ALA A 54 2.52 -25.48 0.16
N GLY A 55 3.26 -24.44 0.51
CA GLY A 55 4.71 -24.47 0.73
C GLY A 55 5.54 -24.25 -0.54
N SER A 56 4.91 -23.93 -1.68
CA SER A 56 5.65 -23.50 -2.86
C SER A 56 6.13 -22.06 -2.73
N ILE A 57 7.20 -21.73 -3.45
CA ILE A 57 7.72 -20.36 -3.59
C ILE A 57 6.64 -19.42 -4.16
N GLU A 58 5.78 -19.94 -5.04
CA GLU A 58 4.67 -19.18 -5.62
C GLU A 58 3.62 -18.79 -4.57
N ALA A 59 3.28 -19.70 -3.66
CA ALA A 59 2.36 -19.41 -2.57
C ALA A 59 2.91 -18.34 -1.63
N GLU A 60 4.21 -18.39 -1.34
CA GLU A 60 4.88 -17.39 -0.51
C GLU A 60 4.87 -16.01 -1.16
N LYS A 61 5.26 -15.93 -2.44
CA LYS A 61 5.19 -14.67 -3.20
C LYS A 61 3.78 -14.09 -3.27
N ALA A 62 2.77 -14.94 -3.42
CA ALA A 62 1.37 -14.50 -3.44
C ALA A 62 0.93 -13.94 -2.07
N VAL A 63 1.36 -14.56 -0.98
CA VAL A 63 1.11 -14.08 0.39
C VAL A 63 1.83 -12.76 0.64
N GLU A 64 3.11 -12.66 0.30
CA GLU A 64 3.91 -11.45 0.44
C GLU A 64 3.30 -10.28 -0.36
N HIS A 65 2.92 -10.54 -1.60
CA HIS A 65 2.23 -9.56 -2.43
C HIS A 65 0.93 -9.07 -1.77
N ALA A 66 0.09 -9.97 -1.25
CA ALA A 66 -1.14 -9.58 -0.57
C ALA A 66 -0.89 -8.78 0.73
N GLN A 67 0.19 -9.10 1.46
CA GLN A 67 0.61 -8.32 2.63
C GLN A 67 1.07 -6.91 2.24
N GLY A 68 1.85 -6.78 1.17
CA GLY A 68 2.27 -5.49 0.63
C GLY A 68 1.09 -4.63 0.18
N VAL A 69 0.11 -5.22 -0.51
CA VAL A 69 -1.14 -4.52 -0.87
C VAL A 69 -1.89 -4.04 0.37
N ALA A 70 -2.00 -4.89 1.41
CA ALA A 70 -2.66 -4.51 2.65
C ALA A 70 -1.91 -3.40 3.42
N GLN A 71 -0.58 -3.33 3.28
CA GLN A 71 0.23 -2.26 3.82
C GLN A 71 -0.03 -0.95 3.07
N ILE A 72 0.07 -0.97 1.74
CA ILE A 72 -0.18 0.21 0.88
C ILE A 72 -1.58 0.78 1.12
N LEU A 73 -2.60 -0.08 1.21
CA LEU A 73 -3.97 0.36 1.47
C LEU A 73 -4.14 1.07 2.82
N ARG A 74 -3.36 0.70 3.84
CA ARG A 74 -3.41 1.36 5.15
C ARG A 74 -2.55 2.61 5.17
N GLU A 75 -1.33 2.51 4.69
CA GLU A 75 -0.34 3.57 4.92
C GLU A 75 -0.43 4.68 3.88
N ASN A 76 -0.75 4.33 2.62
CA ASN A 76 -0.56 5.23 1.48
C ASN A 76 -1.87 5.64 0.79
N VAL A 77 -2.96 4.90 0.98
CA VAL A 77 -4.24 5.21 0.33
C VAL A 77 -5.14 6.00 1.26
N VAL A 78 -5.51 7.21 0.83
CA VAL A 78 -6.44 8.09 1.56
C VAL A 78 -7.59 8.47 0.65
N GLN A 79 -8.82 8.36 1.15
CA GLN A 79 -10.01 8.82 0.43
C GLN A 79 -10.35 10.27 0.79
N GLY A 80 -10.61 11.07 -0.24
CA GLY A 80 -11.28 12.37 -0.08
C GLY A 80 -12.79 12.16 0.03
N ALA A 81 -13.42 12.74 1.05
CA ALA A 81 -14.86 12.81 1.18
C ALA A 81 -15.30 14.27 1.10
N THR A 82 -16.40 14.56 0.42
CA THR A 82 -17.01 15.89 0.49
C THR A 82 -17.64 16.08 1.86
N ASP A 83 -17.36 17.23 2.49
CA ASP A 83 -18.06 17.59 3.71
C ASP A 83 -19.50 17.97 3.35
N LYS A 84 -20.49 17.36 4.01
CA LYS A 84 -21.92 17.56 3.71
C LYS A 84 -22.38 18.99 3.98
N GLU A 85 -21.64 19.72 4.80
CA GLU A 85 -21.97 21.07 5.27
C GLU A 85 -21.31 22.17 4.41
N GLU A 86 -20.21 21.86 3.71
CA GLU A 86 -19.42 22.85 2.98
C GLU A 86 -19.32 22.47 1.49
N SER A 87 -20.17 23.13 0.69
CA SER A 87 -20.22 22.95 -0.76
C SER A 87 -18.86 23.28 -1.40
N GLY A 88 -18.13 22.26 -1.87
CA GLY A 88 -16.93 22.40 -2.69
C GLY A 88 -15.60 22.02 -2.03
N ALA A 89 -15.60 21.66 -0.75
CA ALA A 89 -14.41 21.19 -0.05
C ALA A 89 -14.34 19.66 0.05
N TYR A 90 -13.15 19.10 -0.19
CA TYR A 90 -12.87 17.68 0.01
C TYR A 90 -11.94 17.50 1.21
N LYS A 91 -12.37 16.71 2.18
CA LYS A 91 -11.59 16.36 3.35
C LYS A 91 -10.93 15.01 3.16
N LEU A 92 -9.60 14.97 3.28
CA LEU A 92 -8.84 13.73 3.25
C LEU A 92 -9.01 12.96 4.56
N ARG A 93 -9.38 11.69 4.45
CA ARG A 93 -9.59 10.79 5.60
C ARG A 93 -8.27 10.17 6.08
N ILE A 94 -7.38 10.99 6.60
CA ILE A 94 -6.12 10.53 7.19
C ILE A 94 -6.43 9.84 8.53
N HIS A 95 -5.94 8.61 8.72
CA HIS A 95 -6.13 7.83 9.95
C HIS A 95 -4.79 7.54 10.63
N GLU A 96 -4.82 6.92 11.82
CA GLU A 96 -3.61 6.66 12.63
C GLU A 96 -2.54 5.87 11.90
N GLN A 97 -2.96 4.85 11.13
CA GLN A 97 -2.04 4.00 10.36
C GLN A 97 -1.58 4.61 9.02
N THR A 98 -2.04 5.81 8.66
CA THR A 98 -1.57 6.48 7.44
C THR A 98 -0.16 6.97 7.70
N GLU A 99 0.79 6.64 6.83
CA GLU A 99 2.15 7.13 6.96
C GLU A 99 2.12 8.65 6.77
N LYS A 100 2.47 9.37 7.82
CA LYS A 100 2.70 10.80 7.77
C LYS A 100 4.20 10.95 7.56
N GLY A 101 4.61 11.10 6.30
CA GLY A 101 6.03 11.28 5.99
C GLY A 101 6.61 12.42 6.83
N ASP A 102 7.69 12.15 7.57
CA ASP A 102 8.47 13.19 8.21
C ASP A 102 9.19 13.97 7.10
N ASN A 103 8.62 15.12 6.75
CA ASN A 103 9.17 16.05 5.76
C ASN A 103 10.59 16.57 6.13
N GLU A 104 11.07 16.28 7.34
CA GLU A 104 12.44 16.53 7.80
C GLU A 104 13.49 15.72 6.98
N SER A 105 13.17 14.48 6.57
CA SER A 105 14.08 13.62 5.78
C SER A 105 14.28 14.13 4.35
N VAL A 106 13.28 14.79 3.76
CA VAL A 106 13.35 15.40 2.42
C VAL A 106 14.34 16.56 2.40
N LYS A 107 14.51 17.28 3.52
CA LYS A 107 15.52 18.34 3.65
C LYS A 107 16.96 17.81 3.74
N GLN A 108 17.15 16.54 4.07
CA GLN A 108 18.47 15.90 4.12
C GLN A 108 19.00 15.55 2.72
N PHE A 109 18.11 15.39 1.74
CA PHE A 109 18.47 15.36 0.32
C PHE A 109 18.70 16.78 -0.20
N LYS A 110 19.76 17.43 0.30
CA LYS A 110 20.33 18.60 -0.36
C LYS A 110 20.96 18.15 -1.67
N GLY A 111 20.15 18.06 -2.73
CA GLY A 111 20.68 18.00 -4.09
C GLY A 111 21.71 19.12 -4.24
N THR A 112 22.87 18.82 -4.82
CA THR A 112 23.90 19.82 -5.10
C THR A 112 23.26 20.93 -5.91
N THR A 113 22.97 22.07 -5.29
CA THR A 113 22.38 23.22 -5.96
C THR A 113 23.50 23.86 -6.77
N LYS A 114 23.81 23.29 -7.93
CA LYS A 114 24.75 23.91 -8.87
C LYS A 114 24.09 25.19 -9.37
N SER A 115 24.79 26.30 -9.20
CA SER A 115 24.35 27.56 -9.80
C SER A 115 24.34 27.42 -11.33
N PHE A 116 23.45 28.14 -12.02
CA PHE A 116 23.40 28.15 -13.49
C PHE A 116 24.77 28.46 -14.13
N ALA A 117 25.61 29.26 -13.45
CA ALA A 117 26.97 29.58 -13.87
C ALA A 117 27.96 28.40 -13.79
N GLU A 118 27.69 27.43 -12.91
CA GLU A 118 28.49 26.21 -12.78
C GLU A 118 28.09 25.16 -13.82
N VAL A 119 26.78 25.04 -14.11
CA VAL A 119 26.26 24.16 -15.17
C VAL A 119 26.79 24.58 -16.54
N LYS A 120 26.82 25.90 -16.83
CA LYS A 120 27.33 26.45 -18.09
C LYS A 120 28.84 26.22 -18.29
N ARG A 121 29.62 26.11 -17.21
CA ARG A 121 31.06 25.82 -17.29
C ARG A 121 31.35 24.34 -17.52
N CYS A 122 30.51 23.44 -17.01
CA CYS A 122 30.63 21.99 -17.28
C CYS A 122 30.21 21.59 -18.69
N SER A 123 29.39 22.38 -19.39
CA SER A 123 28.93 22.09 -20.76
C SER A 123 29.87 22.60 -21.87
N LEU A 124 31.02 23.17 -21.50
CA LEU A 124 32.02 23.72 -22.43
C LEU A 124 33.34 22.93 -22.41
N ILE A 125 33.30 21.70 -21.89
CA ILE A 125 34.31 20.65 -22.06
C ILE A 125 33.68 19.57 -22.90
#